data_AF-A0A8J7DK62-F1
#
_entry.id   AF-A0A8J7DK62-F1
#
_cell.length_a   1.000
_cell.length_b   1.000
_cell.length_c   1.000
_cell.angle_alpha   90.00
_cell.angle_beta   90.00
_cell.angle_gamma   90.00
#
_symmetry.space_group_name_H-M   'P 1'
#
loop_
_entity.id
_entity.type
_entity.pdbx_description
1 polymer ?
#
loop_
_entity_poly.entity_id
_entity_poly.type
_entity_poly.pdbx_seq_one_letter_code
_entity_poly.pdbx_strand_id
1 'polypeptide(L)'
;MERDDNKPLVTHFGGVCLRWNKWVKIDDNLASHIWNGRSEVVQRLLAQKCALCGATDNIEVHHIRKLADIKLHRCKERPEWMVKMSARQRKTLVVCRQCHEKIQYGRYDGETLKRFDYRKAK
;
A
#
# COMPACT_ATOMS: atom_id res chain seq x y z
N MET A 1 1.58 11.45 -35.09
CA MET A 1 1.07 10.15 -35.58
C MET A 1 -0.44 10.26 -35.52
N GLU A 2 -1.05 10.59 -36.65
CA GLU A 2 -2.49 10.84 -36.74
C GLU A 2 -3.24 9.50 -36.79
N ARG A 3 -4.42 9.44 -36.17
CA ARG A 3 -5.25 8.24 -36.08
C ARG A 3 -6.44 8.43 -37.03
N ASP A 4 -6.59 7.54 -38.01
CA ASP A 4 -7.42 7.75 -39.20
C ASP A 4 -8.95 7.87 -38.97
N ASP A 5 -9.49 7.61 -37.78
CA ASP A 5 -10.95 7.63 -37.57
C ASP A 5 -11.43 8.34 -36.29
N ASN A 6 -10.55 9.05 -35.58
CA ASN A 6 -10.92 9.75 -34.34
C ASN A 6 -10.36 11.17 -34.28
N LYS A 7 -11.13 12.09 -33.68
CA LYS A 7 -10.69 13.47 -33.44
C LYS A 7 -9.31 13.47 -32.79
N PRO A 8 -8.36 14.30 -33.27
CA PRO A 8 -7.01 14.31 -32.75
C PRO A 8 -7.01 14.66 -31.25
N LEU A 9 -6.17 13.96 -30.48
CA LEU A 9 -5.94 14.26 -29.07
C LEU A 9 -5.14 15.56 -28.96
N VAL A 10 -5.84 16.68 -28.89
CA VAL A 10 -5.24 18.00 -28.68
C VAL A 10 -5.13 18.24 -27.18
N THR A 11 -3.92 18.44 -26.68
CA THR A 11 -3.68 18.97 -25.33
C THR A 11 -3.31 20.45 -25.45
N HIS A 12 -4.03 21.31 -24.74
CA HIS A 12 -3.72 22.74 -24.69
C HIS A 12 -2.78 23.01 -23.52
N PHE A 13 -1.49 23.17 -23.81
CA PHE A 13 -0.56 23.74 -22.84
C PHE A 13 -0.85 25.24 -22.70
N GLY A 14 -1.19 25.69 -21.49
CA GLY A 14 -1.48 27.11 -21.21
C GLY A 14 -2.95 27.54 -21.42
N GLY A 15 -3.89 26.60 -21.60
CA GLY A 15 -5.33 26.91 -21.77
C GLY A 15 -5.98 27.58 -20.55
N VAL A 16 -5.37 27.48 -19.37
CA VAL A 16 -5.75 28.24 -18.18
C VAL A 16 -4.78 29.42 -18.06
N CYS A 17 -5.21 30.61 -18.50
CA CYS A 17 -4.44 31.81 -18.21
C CYS A 17 -4.42 32.01 -16.69
N LEU A 18 -3.25 31.80 -16.06
CA LEU A 18 -3.01 32.14 -14.64
C LEU A 18 -2.98 33.67 -14.49
N ARG A 19 -4.12 34.32 -14.66
CA ARG A 19 -4.27 35.75 -14.41
C ARG A 19 -4.32 35.92 -12.89
N TRP A 20 -3.33 36.58 -12.32
CA TRP A 20 -3.25 36.79 -10.88
C TRP A 20 -4.46 37.61 -10.41
N ASN A 21 -5.34 36.98 -9.63
CA ASN A 21 -6.48 37.64 -9.02
C ASN A 21 -6.12 38.02 -7.59
N LYS A 22 -5.75 39.29 -7.38
CA LYS A 22 -5.39 39.86 -6.08
C LYS A 22 -6.48 39.70 -5.01
N TRP A 23 -7.73 39.47 -5.43
CA TRP A 23 -8.91 39.40 -4.57
C TRP A 23 -9.46 37.98 -4.42
N VAL A 24 -8.74 36.96 -4.90
CA VAL A 24 -9.07 35.58 -4.56
C VAL A 24 -8.98 35.45 -3.04
N LYS A 25 -10.11 35.15 -2.41
CA LYS A 25 -10.13 34.74 -1.00
C LYS A 25 -9.48 33.36 -0.95
N ILE A 26 -8.20 33.34 -0.59
CA ILE A 26 -7.50 32.12 -0.20
C ILE A 26 -8.09 31.73 1.15
N ASP A 27 -9.02 30.79 1.13
CA ASP A 27 -9.54 30.19 2.35
C ASP A 27 -8.63 29.05 2.74
N ASP A 28 -7.68 29.33 3.65
CA ASP A 28 -6.83 28.31 4.27
C ASP A 28 -7.60 27.46 5.28
N ASN A 29 -8.89 27.76 5.50
CA ASN A 29 -9.76 26.88 6.24
C ASN A 29 -10.03 25.65 5.37
N LEU A 30 -9.16 24.65 5.54
CA LEU A 30 -9.39 23.25 5.16
C LEU A 30 -10.63 22.73 5.90
N ALA A 31 -11.82 23.23 5.56
CA ALA A 31 -13.11 22.70 5.99
C ALA A 31 -13.31 21.24 5.50
N SER A 32 -12.37 20.73 4.71
CA SER A 32 -12.14 19.32 4.47
C SER A 32 -10.82 18.87 5.13
N HIS A 33 -10.69 19.02 6.45
CA HIS A 33 -9.93 18.01 7.18
C HIS A 33 -10.64 16.69 6.86
N ILE A 34 -10.13 15.95 5.87
CA ILE A 34 -10.61 14.62 5.50
C ILE A 34 -10.26 13.74 6.69
N TRP A 35 -11.08 13.81 7.74
CA TRP A 35 -11.01 12.92 8.87
C TRP A 35 -11.57 11.61 8.36
N ASN A 36 -10.69 10.81 7.74
CA ASN A 36 -11.02 9.45 7.39
C ASN A 36 -11.38 8.77 8.72
N GLY A 37 -12.67 8.52 8.95
CA GLY A 37 -13.31 8.36 10.26
C GLY A 37 -12.77 7.25 11.17
N ARG A 38 -11.82 6.47 10.67
CA ARG A 38 -10.70 5.82 11.36
C ARG A 38 -9.86 5.22 10.24
N SER A 39 -8.53 5.28 10.31
CA SER A 39 -7.74 4.52 9.34
C SER A 39 -8.04 3.02 9.54
N GLU A 40 -8.19 2.29 8.44
CA GLU A 40 -8.43 0.84 8.40
C GLU A 40 -7.49 0.06 9.34
N VAL A 41 -6.26 0.56 9.52
CA VAL A 41 -5.25 0.01 10.44
C VAL A 41 -5.65 0.18 11.90
N VAL A 42 -6.10 1.38 12.30
CA VAL A 42 -6.55 1.66 13.67
C VAL A 42 -7.76 0.79 14.03
N GLN A 43 -8.72 0.63 13.12
CA GLN A 43 -9.87 -0.25 13.37
C GLN A 43 -9.45 -1.70 13.61
N ARG A 44 -8.46 -2.21 12.86
CA ARG A 44 -7.96 -3.58 13.03
C ARG A 44 -7.11 -3.76 14.27
N LEU A 45 -6.36 -2.74 14.66
CA LEU A 45 -5.63 -2.76 15.91
C LEU A 45 -6.60 -2.81 17.10
N LEU A 46 -7.68 -2.01 17.04
CA LEU A 46 -8.75 -2.02 18.03
C LEU A 46 -9.54 -3.33 18.04
N ALA A 47 -9.65 -4.03 16.89
CA ALA A 47 -10.29 -5.34 16.81
C ALA A 47 -9.53 -6.43 17.57
N GLN A 48 -8.27 -6.17 18.00
CA GLN A 48 -7.43 -7.08 18.76
C GLN A 48 -7.49 -8.54 18.28
N LYS A 49 -7.38 -8.74 16.96
CA LYS A 49 -7.33 -10.07 16.36
C LYS A 49 -6.21 -10.20 15.34
N CYS A 50 -5.40 -11.24 15.48
CA CYS A 50 -4.38 -11.59 14.50
C CYS A 50 -5.02 -11.93 13.15
N ALA A 51 -4.57 -11.26 12.09
CA ALA A 51 -5.11 -11.47 10.74
C ALA A 51 -4.75 -12.84 10.16
N LEU A 52 -3.83 -13.61 10.77
CA LEU A 52 -3.38 -14.92 10.29
C LEU A 52 -4.03 -16.04 11.11
N CYS A 53 -3.59 -16.24 12.34
CA CYS A 53 -4.08 -17.32 13.21
C CYS A 53 -5.34 -16.98 14.02
N GLY A 54 -5.80 -15.72 14.03
CA GLY A 54 -6.98 -15.31 14.80
C GLY A 54 -6.78 -15.15 16.30
N ALA A 55 -5.56 -15.35 16.82
CA ALA A 55 -5.23 -15.11 18.23
C ALA A 55 -5.47 -13.64 18.65
N THR A 56 -5.89 -13.44 19.90
CA THR A 56 -6.17 -12.13 20.50
C THR A 56 -5.00 -11.57 21.31
N ASP A 57 -3.99 -12.40 21.60
CA ASP A 57 -2.91 -12.05 22.51
C ASP A 57 -1.74 -11.37 21.78
N ASN A 58 -1.14 -10.36 22.43
CA ASN A 58 0.09 -9.66 22.04
C ASN A 58 0.12 -9.28 20.55
N ILE A 59 -0.72 -8.32 20.18
CA ILE A 59 -0.93 -7.91 18.79
C ILE A 59 -0.03 -6.75 18.40
N GLU A 60 0.68 -6.93 17.30
CA GLU A 60 1.67 -6.02 16.76
C GLU A 60 1.37 -5.73 15.28
N VAL A 61 1.85 -4.59 14.79
CA VAL A 61 1.74 -4.22 13.37
C VAL A 61 3.02 -4.62 12.66
N HIS A 62 2.94 -5.66 11.83
CA HIS A 62 4.01 -6.00 10.90
C HIS A 62 4.03 -5.04 9.72
N HIS A 63 5.18 -4.42 9.44
CA HIS A 63 5.35 -3.49 8.32
C HIS A 63 6.41 -3.99 7.32
N ILE A 64 6.07 -4.04 6.03
CA ILE A 64 7.02 -4.41 4.95
C ILE A 64 7.60 -3.19 4.25
N ARG A 65 8.77 -3.31 3.61
CA ARG A 65 9.38 -2.18 2.89
C ARG A 65 8.57 -1.75 1.65
N LYS A 66 8.26 -2.70 0.75
CA LYS A 66 7.58 -2.43 -0.53
C LYS A 66 6.56 -3.52 -0.86
N LEU A 67 5.43 -3.14 -1.46
CA LEU A 67 4.40 -4.07 -1.95
C LEU A 67 4.87 -4.88 -3.17
N ALA A 68 5.80 -4.31 -3.95
CA ALA A 68 6.36 -4.98 -5.13
C ALA A 68 7.09 -6.28 -4.73
N ASP A 69 7.75 -6.29 -3.57
CA ASP A 69 8.50 -7.43 -3.07
C ASP A 69 7.57 -8.65 -2.87
N ILE A 70 6.34 -8.42 -2.40
CA ILE A 70 5.29 -9.46 -2.27
C ILE A 70 4.81 -9.98 -3.63
N LYS A 71 4.65 -9.09 -4.62
CA LYS A 71 4.13 -9.47 -5.95
C LYS A 71 5.16 -10.25 -6.78
N LEU A 72 6.45 -9.98 -6.57
CA LEU A 72 7.55 -10.56 -7.34
C LEU A 72 7.83 -12.02 -7.00
N HIS A 73 7.31 -12.53 -5.88
CA HIS A 73 7.52 -13.91 -5.49
C HIS A 73 6.95 -14.91 -6.49
N ARG A 74 7.85 -15.65 -7.16
CA ARG A 74 7.58 -16.89 -7.89
C ARG A 74 7.62 -18.12 -6.96
N CYS A 75 7.09 -18.02 -5.74
CA CYS A 75 6.87 -19.24 -4.96
C CYS A 75 5.68 -20.00 -5.53
N LYS A 76 5.82 -21.33 -5.59
CA LYS A 76 4.75 -22.25 -6.05
C LYS A 76 3.49 -22.10 -5.21
N GLU A 77 3.66 -21.81 -3.92
CA GLU A 77 2.59 -21.48 -2.97
C GLU A 77 2.88 -20.12 -2.33
N ARG A 78 1.92 -19.20 -2.40
CA ARG A 78 2.06 -17.88 -1.79
C ARG A 78 1.68 -17.96 -0.31
N PRO A 79 2.54 -17.48 0.60
CA PRO A 79 2.22 -17.50 2.01
C PRO A 79 0.99 -16.66 2.33
N GLU A 80 0.19 -17.06 3.31
CA GLU A 80 -1.10 -16.43 3.58
C GLU A 80 -0.97 -14.92 3.88
N TRP A 81 0.10 -14.53 4.57
CA TRP A 81 0.38 -13.13 4.88
C TRP A 81 0.60 -12.29 3.61
N MET A 82 1.26 -12.84 2.59
CA MET A 82 1.43 -12.17 1.30
C MET A 82 0.09 -12.04 0.56
N VAL A 83 -0.74 -13.08 0.58
CA VAL A 83 -2.06 -13.04 -0.06
C VAL A 83 -2.92 -11.95 0.58
N LYS A 84 -2.97 -11.90 1.92
CA LYS A 84 -3.73 -10.88 2.66
C LYS A 84 -3.20 -9.46 2.39
N MET A 85 -1.89 -9.26 2.35
CA MET A 85 -1.29 -7.95 2.06
C MET A 85 -1.48 -7.52 0.59
N SER A 86 -1.38 -8.44 -0.35
CA SER A 86 -1.59 -8.19 -1.79
C SER A 86 -3.04 -7.82 -2.08
N ALA A 87 -4.00 -8.56 -1.52
CA ALA A 87 -5.43 -8.26 -1.66
C ALA A 87 -5.80 -6.89 -1.09
N ARG A 88 -5.18 -6.50 0.04
CA ARG A 88 -5.43 -5.22 0.70
C ARG A 88 -4.66 -4.05 0.07
N GLN A 89 -3.60 -4.34 -0.69
CA GLN A 89 -2.65 -3.34 -1.19
C GLN A 89 -2.11 -2.40 -0.09
N ARG A 90 -1.87 -2.95 1.11
CA ARG A 90 -1.33 -2.22 2.28
C ARG A 90 0.00 -2.81 2.71
N LYS A 91 0.92 -1.95 3.14
CA LYS A 91 2.26 -2.35 3.66
C LYS A 91 2.22 -2.84 5.11
N THR A 92 1.06 -2.84 5.75
CA THR A 92 0.88 -3.18 7.15
C THR A 92 -0.06 -4.36 7.33
N LEU A 93 0.27 -5.24 8.27
CA LEU A 93 -0.56 -6.38 8.67
C LEU A 93 -0.57 -6.48 10.20
N VAL A 94 -1.77 -6.61 10.78
CA VAL A 94 -1.95 -6.77 12.23
C VAL A 94 -1.84 -8.26 12.58
N VAL A 95 -0.86 -8.64 13.39
CA VAL A 95 -0.54 -10.03 13.72
C VAL A 95 -0.14 -10.19 15.17
N CYS A 96 -0.28 -11.39 15.75
CA CYS A 96 0.29 -11.67 17.06
C CYS A 96 1.83 -11.76 16.97
N ARG A 97 2.53 -11.60 18.11
CA ARG A 97 3.99 -11.68 18.20
C ARG A 97 4.59 -12.94 17.55
N GLN A 98 3.98 -14.10 17.75
CA GLN A 98 4.48 -15.35 17.16
C GLN A 98 4.45 -15.31 15.62
N CYS A 99 3.36 -14.79 15.05
CA CYS A 99 3.26 -14.58 13.61
C CYS A 99 4.21 -13.48 13.13
N HIS A 100 4.39 -12.42 13.91
CA HIS A 100 5.34 -11.35 13.61
C HIS A 100 6.77 -11.90 13.45
N GLU A 101 7.23 -12.70 14.42
CA GLU A 101 8.53 -13.37 14.38
C GLU A 101 8.65 -14.34 13.20
N LYS A 102 7.62 -15.16 12.94
CA LYS A 102 7.61 -16.08 11.78
C LYS A 102 7.74 -15.34 10.45
N ILE A 103 7.11 -14.18 10.28
CA ILE A 103 7.24 -13.38 9.05
C ILE A 103 8.64 -12.75 8.97
N GLN A 104 9.13 -12.18 10.08
CA GLN A 104 10.44 -11.52 10.13
C GLN A 104 11.59 -12.47 9.77
N TYR A 105 11.53 -13.70 10.26
CA TYR A 105 12.56 -14.72 9.99
C TYR A 105 12.28 -15.55 8.73
N GLY A 106 11.18 -15.28 8.02
CA GLY A 106 10.79 -16.07 6.84
C GLY A 106 10.52 -17.54 7.17
N ARG A 107 9.94 -17.83 8.34
CA ARG A 107 9.61 -19.18 8.82
C ARG A 107 8.11 -19.49 8.75
N TYR A 108 7.28 -18.57 8.22
CA TYR A 108 5.83 -18.75 8.19
C TYR A 108 5.43 -19.88 7.22
N ASP A 109 5.97 -19.93 5.99
CA ASP A 109 5.65 -21.00 5.00
C ASP A 109 6.85 -21.48 4.13
N GLY A 110 8.11 -21.25 4.53
CA GLY A 110 9.31 -21.75 3.79
C GLY A 110 10.34 -20.68 3.40
N GLU A 111 11.32 -21.07 2.54
CA GLU A 111 12.61 -20.41 2.32
C GLU A 111 12.64 -18.87 2.39
N THR A 112 13.66 -18.36 3.08
CA THR A 112 13.94 -16.93 3.29
C THR A 112 14.04 -16.15 1.97
N LEU A 113 13.59 -14.89 2.00
CA LEU A 113 13.84 -13.88 0.97
C LEU A 113 15.33 -13.81 0.62
N LYS A 114 15.79 -14.55 -0.41
CA LYS A 114 17.08 -14.28 -1.03
C LYS A 114 16.98 -12.86 -1.58
N ARG A 115 17.82 -11.97 -1.08
CA ARG A 115 17.89 -10.55 -1.46
C ARG A 115 18.00 -10.49 -2.98
N PHE A 116 16.90 -10.20 -3.67
CA PHE A 116 16.93 -10.05 -5.12
C PHE A 116 17.66 -8.74 -5.40
N ASP A 117 18.93 -8.83 -5.78
CA ASP A 117 19.73 -7.67 -6.13
C ASP A 117 19.16 -7.04 -7.40
N TYR A 118 18.38 -5.97 -7.24
CA TYR A 118 17.83 -5.12 -8.31
C TYR A 118 18.91 -4.52 -9.24
N ARG A 119 20.20 -4.73 -8.93
CA ARG A 119 21.36 -4.33 -9.74
C ARG A 119 21.71 -5.32 -10.86
N LYS A 120 21.23 -6.56 -10.81
CA LYS A 120 21.52 -7.60 -11.84
C LYS A 120 20.44 -7.74 -12.92
N ALA A 121 19.40 -6.90 -12.89
CA ALA A 121 18.26 -6.97 -13.81
C ALA A 121 18.29 -5.88 -14.91
N LYS A 122 19.49 -5.49 -15.37
CA LYS A 122 19.69 -4.61 -16.51
C LYS A 122 20.75 -5.17 -17.44
#